data_AF-A0A923R9V3-F1
#
_entry.id   AF-A0A923R9V3-F1
#
_cell.length_a   1.000
_cell.length_b   1.000
_cell.length_c   1.000
_cell.angle_alpha   90.00
_cell.angle_beta   90.00
_cell.angle_gamma   90.00
#
_symmetry.space_group_name_H-M   'P 1'
#
loop_
_entity.id
_entity.type
_entity.pdbx_description
1 polymer ?
#
loop_
_entity_poly.entity_id
_entity_poly.type
_entity_poly.pdbx_seq_one_letter_code
_entity_poly.pdbx_strand_id
1 'polypeptide(L)'
;YPKVHDFSVNYELTANGKLVEFEPRFFKIDSHFQYQGAFLGRNRSDPAYQKSQRLIELQRPFWRSEHERVIEHLRSLNYVGPFGIDALIYQTASVELAIAPLIEVNVRTTMGRVALEIERALASKHPKLDGYWVFLNQKDVIALGARNFKELEVKLRAELGDKLIVTSPSHAEFTWTFAVLDHSLMDRFFKTC
;
A
#
# COMPACT_ATOMS: atom_id res chain seq x y z
N TYR A 1 -1.77 -7.23 -20.35
CA TYR A 1 -1.22 -8.37 -19.58
C TYR A 1 -2.04 -8.56 -18.32
N PRO A 2 -2.39 -9.80 -17.91
CA PRO A 2 -3.13 -10.05 -16.67
C PRO A 2 -2.35 -9.48 -15.47
N LYS A 3 -2.92 -8.45 -14.84
CA LYS A 3 -2.31 -7.77 -13.70
C LYS A 3 -2.45 -8.64 -12.45
N VAL A 4 -1.37 -8.76 -11.69
CA VAL A 4 -1.33 -9.57 -10.46
C VAL A 4 -1.32 -8.65 -9.24
N HIS A 5 -0.38 -7.71 -9.17
CA HIS A 5 -0.26 -6.79 -8.03
C HIS A 5 0.25 -5.41 -8.45
N ASP A 6 -0.27 -4.38 -7.81
CA ASP A 6 0.24 -3.01 -7.94
C ASP A 6 1.15 -2.69 -6.76
N PHE A 7 2.22 -1.95 -7.02
CA PHE A 7 3.11 -1.42 -5.99
C PHE A 7 3.71 -0.07 -6.40
N SER A 8 4.24 0.64 -5.42
CA SER A 8 5.01 1.86 -5.64
C SER A 8 6.40 1.73 -5.04
N VAL A 9 7.38 2.30 -5.72
CA VAL A 9 8.68 2.61 -5.13
C VAL A 9 8.69 4.10 -4.84
N ASN A 10 9.02 4.46 -3.60
CA ASN A 10 8.91 5.82 -3.13
C ASN A 10 10.32 6.39 -2.94
N TYR A 11 10.46 7.67 -3.25
CA TYR A 11 11.72 8.38 -3.23
C TYR A 11 11.56 9.76 -2.62
N GLU A 12 12.68 10.36 -2.24
CA GLU A 12 12.77 11.75 -1.82
C GLU A 12 14.09 12.34 -2.32
N LEU A 13 14.00 13.39 -3.14
CA LEU A 13 15.14 14.22 -3.52
C LEU A 13 15.24 15.36 -2.50
N THR A 14 16.32 15.38 -1.75
CA THR A 14 16.56 16.39 -0.72
C THR A 14 17.19 17.66 -1.31
N ALA A 15 17.15 18.76 -0.57
CA ALA A 15 17.70 20.05 -1.00
C ALA A 15 19.22 20.01 -1.32
N ASN A 16 19.97 19.05 -0.75
CA ASN A 16 21.38 18.85 -1.05
C ASN A 16 21.63 17.83 -2.19
N GLY A 17 20.60 17.46 -2.95
CA GLY A 17 20.69 16.56 -4.10
C GLY A 17 20.77 15.06 -3.76
N LYS A 18 20.71 14.69 -2.48
CA LYS A 18 20.69 13.28 -2.05
C LYS A 18 19.34 12.66 -2.43
N LEU A 19 19.40 11.46 -2.99
CA LEU A 19 18.24 10.61 -3.19
C LEU A 19 18.08 9.67 -1.99
N VAL A 20 16.90 9.65 -1.40
CA VAL A 20 16.49 8.63 -0.43
C VAL A 20 15.49 7.72 -1.11
N GLU A 21 15.80 6.42 -1.16
CA GLU A 21 14.90 5.38 -1.65
C GLU A 21 14.22 4.71 -0.46
N PHE A 22 12.93 4.44 -0.57
CA PHE A 22 12.14 3.74 0.43
C PHE A 22 11.70 2.38 -0.10
N GLU A 23 11.43 1.47 0.82
CA GLU A 23 10.99 0.12 0.47
C GLU A 23 9.69 0.14 -0.37
N PRO A 24 9.54 -0.78 -1.33
CA PRO A 24 8.33 -0.91 -2.13
C PRO A 24 7.07 -1.08 -1.26
N ARG A 25 5.95 -0.49 -1.70
CA ARG A 25 4.65 -0.62 -1.03
C ARG A 25 3.61 -1.13 -1.99
N PHE A 26 2.98 -2.23 -1.63
CA PHE A 26 1.90 -2.78 -2.44
C PHE A 26 0.59 -2.10 -2.13
N PHE A 27 -0.25 -2.01 -3.15
CA PHE A 27 -1.59 -1.46 -3.04
C PHE A 27 -2.61 -2.57 -3.00
N LYS A 28 -3.67 -2.32 -2.24
CA LYS A 28 -4.91 -3.08 -2.36
C LYS A 28 -5.76 -2.41 -3.41
N ILE A 29 -6.22 -3.20 -4.36
CA ILE A 29 -7.12 -2.76 -5.42
C ILE A 29 -8.36 -3.66 -5.46
N ASP A 30 -9.46 -3.14 -6.00
CA ASP A 30 -10.68 -3.92 -6.26
C ASP A 30 -10.63 -4.65 -7.62
N SER A 31 -11.73 -5.33 -7.97
CA SER A 31 -11.87 -6.04 -9.25
C SER A 31 -11.92 -5.11 -10.47
N HIS A 32 -12.14 -3.81 -10.28
CA HIS A 32 -12.10 -2.77 -11.30
C HIS A 32 -10.76 -2.01 -11.30
N PHE A 33 -9.76 -2.49 -10.55
CA PHE A 33 -8.45 -1.87 -10.39
C PHE A 33 -8.44 -0.52 -9.69
N GLN A 34 -9.48 -0.19 -8.92
CA GLN A 34 -9.53 1.02 -8.10
C GLN A 34 -8.74 0.81 -6.80
N TYR A 35 -7.99 1.85 -6.40
CA TYR A 35 -7.23 1.86 -5.16
C TYR A 35 -8.15 1.81 -3.93
N GLN A 36 -7.94 0.82 -3.06
CA GLN A 36 -8.69 0.65 -1.79
C GLN A 36 -7.81 0.85 -0.56
N GLY A 37 -6.48 0.93 -0.72
CA GLY A 37 -5.56 1.00 0.41
C GLY A 37 -4.16 0.49 0.12
N ALA A 38 -3.36 0.34 1.17
CA ALA A 38 -2.00 -0.17 1.08
C ALA A 38 -1.73 -1.22 2.16
N PHE A 39 -0.84 -2.14 1.82
CA PHE A 39 -0.31 -3.11 2.77
C PHE A 39 0.70 -2.43 3.70
N LEU A 40 0.66 -2.79 4.97
CA LEU A 40 1.56 -2.34 6.02
C LEU A 40 2.40 -3.54 6.47
N GLY A 41 3.71 -3.38 6.57
CA GLY A 41 4.61 -4.43 7.05
C GLY A 41 5.29 -5.25 5.95
N ARG A 42 6.25 -6.08 6.38
CA ARG A 42 7.23 -6.76 5.53
C ARG A 42 7.00 -8.28 5.40
N ASN A 43 6.22 -8.92 6.27
CA ASN A 43 6.15 -10.37 6.39
C ASN A 43 4.77 -10.95 6.05
N ARG A 44 4.36 -10.73 4.80
CA ARG A 44 3.03 -11.11 4.33
C ARG A 44 2.81 -12.61 4.44
N SER A 45 1.74 -13.01 5.12
CA SER A 45 1.33 -14.41 5.25
C SER A 45 0.79 -15.02 3.95
N ASP A 46 0.35 -14.20 2.99
CA ASP A 46 -0.16 -14.66 1.70
C ASP A 46 0.99 -15.06 0.73
N PRO A 47 1.05 -16.34 0.30
CA PRO A 47 2.08 -16.83 -0.62
C PRO A 47 2.17 -16.09 -1.97
N ALA A 48 1.06 -15.55 -2.48
CA ALA A 48 1.04 -14.83 -3.75
C ALA A 48 1.83 -13.50 -3.65
N TYR A 49 1.69 -12.81 -2.52
CA TYR A 49 2.47 -11.62 -2.24
C TYR A 49 3.93 -11.93 -1.91
N GLN A 50 4.22 -13.05 -1.23
CA GLN A 50 5.61 -13.46 -0.98
C GLN A 50 6.37 -13.71 -2.29
N LYS A 51 5.75 -14.39 -3.27
CA LYS A 51 6.33 -14.58 -4.60
C LYS A 51 6.60 -13.24 -5.29
N SER A 52 5.65 -12.32 -5.19
CA SER A 52 5.73 -10.99 -5.77
C SER A 52 6.83 -10.14 -5.13
N GLN A 53 6.92 -10.13 -3.80
CA GLN A 53 7.99 -9.47 -3.06
C GLN A 53 9.35 -10.01 -3.47
N ARG A 54 9.49 -11.35 -3.54
CA ARG A 54 10.74 -11.98 -3.97
C ARG A 54 11.13 -11.57 -5.38
N LEU A 55 10.18 -11.47 -6.30
CA LEU A 55 10.45 -11.01 -7.66
C LEU A 55 10.95 -9.55 -7.67
N ILE A 56 10.32 -8.66 -6.90
CA ILE A 56 10.74 -7.26 -6.77
C ILE A 56 12.17 -7.18 -6.25
N GLU A 57 12.52 -7.95 -5.23
CA GLU A 57 13.90 -7.96 -4.71
C GLU A 57 14.90 -8.50 -5.72
N LEU A 58 14.58 -9.62 -6.39
CA LEU A 58 15.45 -10.23 -7.38
C LEU A 58 15.69 -9.31 -8.59
N GLN A 59 14.67 -8.56 -9.00
CA GLN A 59 14.75 -7.64 -10.14
C GLN A 59 15.09 -6.20 -9.73
N ARG A 60 15.50 -5.96 -8.48
CA ARG A 60 15.88 -4.63 -7.97
C ARG A 60 16.87 -3.88 -8.86
N PRO A 61 17.95 -4.49 -9.35
CA PRO A 61 18.86 -3.80 -10.27
C PRO A 61 18.16 -3.34 -11.56
N PHE A 62 17.28 -4.18 -12.12
CA PHE A 62 16.58 -3.90 -13.38
C PHE A 62 15.56 -2.78 -13.24
N TRP A 63 14.62 -2.85 -12.28
CA TRP A 63 13.63 -1.79 -12.18
C TRP A 63 14.26 -0.47 -11.71
N ARG A 64 15.35 -0.51 -10.94
CA ARG A 64 16.05 0.68 -10.49
C ARG A 64 16.73 1.41 -11.65
N SER A 65 17.31 0.70 -12.60
CA SER A 65 17.88 1.34 -13.80
C SER A 65 16.81 2.03 -14.66
N GLU A 66 15.58 1.50 -14.68
CA GLU A 66 14.46 2.18 -15.35
C GLU A 66 14.05 3.48 -14.63
N HIS A 67 14.17 3.51 -13.29
CA HIS A 67 13.87 4.70 -12.50
C HIS A 67 14.94 5.80 -12.59
N GLU A 68 16.19 5.46 -12.91
CA GLU A 68 17.30 6.41 -12.99
C GLU A 68 17.00 7.56 -13.96
N ARG A 69 16.37 7.29 -15.10
CA ARG A 69 15.98 8.33 -16.06
C ARG A 69 14.99 9.33 -15.48
N VAL A 70 14.04 8.88 -14.66
CA VAL A 70 13.08 9.75 -13.96
C VAL A 70 13.80 10.60 -12.93
N ILE A 71 14.70 9.98 -12.15
CA ILE A 71 15.49 10.66 -11.12
C ILE A 71 16.37 11.76 -11.72
N GLU A 72 17.08 11.44 -12.81
CA GLU A 72 17.93 12.39 -13.54
C GLU A 72 17.12 13.54 -14.13
N HIS A 73 15.95 13.22 -14.70
CA HIS A 73 15.05 14.25 -15.21
C HIS A 73 14.58 15.20 -14.09
N LEU A 74 14.12 14.67 -12.95
CA LEU A 74 13.72 15.49 -11.81
C LEU A 74 14.88 16.33 -11.25
N ARG A 75 16.10 15.77 -11.21
CA ARG A 75 17.31 16.54 -10.85
C ARG A 75 17.59 17.69 -11.81
N SER A 76 17.44 17.46 -13.12
CA SER A 76 17.65 18.52 -14.13
C SER A 76 16.67 19.69 -13.98
N LEU A 77 15.50 19.44 -13.41
CA LEU A 77 14.49 20.44 -13.08
C LEU A 77 14.72 21.10 -11.72
N ASN A 78 15.79 20.76 -11.01
CA ASN A 78 16.06 21.16 -9.63
C ASN A 78 14.92 20.80 -8.66
N TYR A 79 14.20 19.69 -8.92
CA TYR A 79 13.12 19.25 -8.06
C TYR A 79 13.64 18.82 -6.69
N VAL A 80 12.95 19.29 -5.64
CA VAL A 80 13.19 18.91 -4.24
C VAL A 80 11.86 18.49 -3.65
N GLY A 81 11.80 17.28 -3.13
CA GLY A 81 10.60 16.74 -2.51
C GLY A 81 10.39 15.25 -2.73
N PRO A 82 9.28 14.71 -2.20
CA PRO A 82 8.91 13.33 -2.37
C PRO A 82 8.38 13.07 -3.79
N PHE A 83 8.58 11.86 -4.27
CA PHE A 83 7.88 11.35 -5.45
C PHE A 83 7.76 9.83 -5.35
N GLY A 84 6.75 9.26 -6.01
CA GLY A 84 6.60 7.82 -6.15
C GLY A 84 6.58 7.42 -7.62
N ILE A 85 7.07 6.22 -7.90
CA ILE A 85 6.93 5.57 -9.20
C ILE A 85 6.05 4.35 -8.99
N ASP A 86 4.91 4.34 -9.65
CA ASP A 86 3.99 3.22 -9.64
C ASP A 86 4.44 2.18 -10.66
N ALA A 87 4.37 0.92 -10.23
CA ALA A 87 4.82 -0.25 -10.94
C ALA A 87 3.80 -1.38 -10.73
N LEU A 88 3.83 -2.38 -11.59
CA LEU A 88 2.96 -3.54 -11.43
C LEU A 88 3.69 -4.83 -11.73
N ILE A 89 3.18 -5.90 -11.13
CA ILE A 89 3.52 -7.28 -11.46
C ILE A 89 2.39 -7.82 -12.34
N TYR A 90 2.77 -8.45 -13.44
CA TYR A 90 1.84 -9.08 -14.35
C TYR A 90 2.27 -10.50 -14.69
N GLN A 91 1.32 -11.28 -15.18
CA GLN A 91 1.57 -12.61 -15.68
C GLN A 91 1.83 -12.57 -17.19
N THR A 92 2.91 -13.20 -17.64
CA THR A 92 3.24 -13.35 -19.05
C THR A 92 2.39 -14.44 -19.70
N ALA A 93 2.46 -14.55 -21.02
CA ALA A 93 1.83 -15.67 -21.76
C ALA A 93 2.42 -17.04 -21.37
N SER A 94 3.67 -17.09 -20.88
CA SER A 94 4.32 -18.29 -20.34
C SER A 94 3.91 -18.61 -18.89
N VAL A 95 2.92 -17.90 -18.32
CA VAL A 95 2.44 -18.08 -16.93
C VAL A 95 3.48 -17.63 -15.89
N GLU A 96 4.58 -17.00 -16.31
CA GLU A 96 5.62 -16.46 -15.44
C GLU A 96 5.25 -15.06 -14.94
N LEU A 97 5.78 -14.67 -13.78
CA LEU A 97 5.61 -13.32 -13.26
C LEU A 97 6.69 -12.39 -13.82
N ALA A 98 6.29 -11.21 -14.25
CA ALA A 98 7.17 -10.15 -14.73
C ALA A 98 6.79 -8.80 -14.10
N ILE A 99 7.74 -7.87 -14.10
CA ILE A 99 7.56 -6.50 -13.59
C ILE A 99 7.43 -5.54 -14.77
N ALA A 100 6.42 -4.68 -14.73
CA ALA A 100 6.39 -3.43 -15.48
C ALA A 100 6.84 -2.33 -14.50
N PRO A 101 8.10 -1.87 -14.59
CA PRO A 101 8.76 -1.14 -13.50
C PRO A 101 8.32 0.33 -13.40
N LEU A 102 7.81 0.90 -14.49
CA LEU A 102 7.40 2.30 -14.55
C LEU A 102 6.07 2.38 -15.30
N ILE A 103 5.01 2.73 -14.58
CA ILE A 103 3.66 2.97 -15.12
C ILE A 103 3.29 4.44 -15.01
N GLU A 104 3.49 5.03 -13.83
CA GLU A 104 3.15 6.42 -13.53
C GLU A 104 4.18 7.03 -12.58
N VAL A 105 4.44 8.33 -12.72
CA VAL A 105 5.28 9.09 -11.80
C VAL A 105 4.41 10.10 -11.05
N ASN A 106 4.37 9.96 -9.73
CA ASN A 106 3.61 10.80 -8.82
C ASN A 106 4.53 11.76 -8.07
N VAL A 107 4.67 12.99 -8.55
CA VAL A 107 5.56 14.03 -8.00
C VAL A 107 4.90 14.77 -6.81
N ARG A 108 4.58 14.01 -5.76
CA ARG A 108 3.92 14.47 -4.54
C ARG A 108 4.15 13.47 -3.39
N THR A 109 3.70 13.80 -2.19
CA THR A 109 3.53 12.79 -1.14
C THR A 109 2.49 11.78 -1.57
N THR A 110 2.92 10.54 -1.81
CA THR A 110 2.06 9.46 -2.33
C THR A 110 1.37 8.69 -1.19
N MET A 111 0.32 7.93 -1.54
CA MET A 111 -0.30 7.00 -0.59
C MET A 111 0.68 5.91 -0.12
N GLY A 112 1.63 5.50 -0.96
CA GLY A 112 2.72 4.60 -0.56
C GLY A 112 3.60 5.21 0.54
N ARG A 113 3.91 6.51 0.46
CA ARG A 113 4.65 7.22 1.52
C ARG A 113 3.83 7.37 2.80
N VAL A 114 2.53 7.68 2.69
CA VAL A 114 1.64 7.74 3.87
C VAL A 114 1.57 6.38 4.57
N ALA A 115 1.40 5.31 3.79
CA ALA A 115 1.39 3.94 4.31
C ALA A 115 2.70 3.57 5.03
N LEU A 116 3.86 4.01 4.50
CA LEU A 116 5.14 3.81 5.16
C LEU A 116 5.22 4.52 6.52
N GLU A 117 4.75 5.76 6.63
CA GLU A 117 4.79 6.48 7.91
C GLU A 117 3.80 5.88 8.92
N ILE A 118 2.63 5.43 8.47
CA ILE A 118 1.70 4.64 9.28
C ILE A 118 2.39 3.37 9.78
N GLU A 119 3.02 2.61 8.89
CA GLU A 119 3.76 1.38 9.24
C GLU A 119 4.84 1.65 10.28
N ARG A 120 5.63 2.73 10.15
CA ARG A 120 6.68 3.09 11.13
C ARG A 120 6.09 3.42 12.50
N ALA A 121 5.02 4.21 12.53
CA ALA A 121 4.33 4.53 13.77
C ALA A 121 3.81 3.27 14.45
N LEU A 122 3.32 2.30 13.66
CA LEU A 122 2.78 1.05 14.13
C LEU A 122 3.85 0.04 14.57
N ALA A 123 4.94 -0.10 13.81
CA ALA A 123 6.04 -1.02 14.10
C ALA A 123 6.69 -0.72 15.46
N SER A 124 6.64 0.53 15.92
CA SER A 124 7.10 0.90 17.28
C SER A 124 6.34 0.19 18.40
N LYS A 125 5.06 -0.14 18.16
CA LYS A 125 4.17 -0.82 19.12
C LYS A 125 4.01 -2.31 18.82
N HIS A 126 4.04 -2.68 17.54
CA HIS A 126 3.76 -4.04 17.07
C HIS A 126 4.73 -4.48 15.94
N PRO A 127 6.01 -4.72 16.26
CA PRO A 127 7.08 -4.90 15.25
C PRO A 127 6.97 -6.16 14.39
N LYS A 128 6.09 -7.09 14.75
CA LYS A 128 5.88 -8.37 14.06
C LYS A 128 4.53 -8.48 13.35
N LEU A 129 3.71 -7.44 13.43
CA LEU A 129 2.38 -7.47 12.84
C LEU A 129 2.40 -6.81 11.47
N ASP A 130 1.95 -7.56 10.48
CA ASP A 130 1.56 -7.01 9.19
C ASP A 130 0.11 -6.56 9.24
N GLY A 131 -0.22 -5.64 8.36
CA GLY A 131 -1.50 -4.99 8.37
C GLY A 131 -1.86 -4.36 7.04
N TYR A 132 -2.91 -3.58 7.10
CA TYR A 132 -3.51 -2.94 5.95
C TYR A 132 -4.05 -1.60 6.40
N TRP A 133 -3.80 -0.59 5.59
CA TRP A 133 -4.50 0.69 5.64
C TRP A 133 -5.52 0.70 4.52
N VAL A 134 -6.81 0.81 4.85
CA VAL A 134 -7.91 0.73 3.88
C VAL A 134 -8.91 1.86 4.03
N PHE A 135 -9.62 2.11 2.93
CA PHE A 135 -10.74 3.03 2.83
C PHE A 135 -12.03 2.21 2.75
N LEU A 136 -12.96 2.45 3.66
CA LEU A 136 -14.30 1.86 3.62
C LEU A 136 -15.34 2.92 3.29
N ASN A 137 -16.23 2.58 2.37
CA ASN A 137 -17.47 3.30 2.12
C ASN A 137 -18.65 2.65 2.88
N GLN A 138 -19.83 3.24 2.77
CA GLN A 138 -21.02 2.74 3.47
C GLN A 138 -21.45 1.32 3.04
N LYS A 139 -21.25 0.93 1.77
CA LYS A 139 -21.55 -0.44 1.31
C LYS A 139 -20.65 -1.45 1.98
N ASP A 140 -19.36 -1.14 2.11
CA ASP A 140 -18.40 -2.00 2.82
C ASP A 140 -18.80 -2.17 4.28
N VAL A 141 -19.21 -1.08 4.94
CA VAL A 141 -19.70 -1.12 6.34
C VAL A 141 -20.89 -2.06 6.50
N ILE A 142 -21.86 -1.99 5.59
CA ILE A 142 -23.05 -2.85 5.59
C ILE A 142 -22.67 -4.31 5.31
N ALA A 143 -21.79 -4.55 4.34
CA ALA A 143 -21.28 -5.89 4.02
C ALA A 143 -20.55 -6.53 5.22
N LEU A 144 -19.91 -5.71 6.05
CA LEU A 144 -19.26 -6.11 7.30
C LEU A 144 -20.24 -6.21 8.48
N GLY A 145 -21.54 -6.17 8.20
CA GLY A 145 -22.61 -6.40 9.18
C GLY A 145 -22.82 -5.25 10.15
N ALA A 146 -22.38 -4.04 9.84
CA ALA A 146 -22.61 -2.85 10.65
C ALA A 146 -23.56 -1.87 9.93
N ARG A 147 -24.37 -1.11 10.68
CA ARG A 147 -25.31 -0.15 10.07
C ARG A 147 -24.64 1.17 9.67
N ASN A 148 -23.54 1.51 10.34
CA ASN A 148 -22.78 2.74 10.14
C ASN A 148 -21.36 2.59 10.67
N PHE A 149 -20.50 3.57 10.34
CA PHE A 149 -19.08 3.57 10.72
C PHE A 149 -18.86 3.45 12.23
N LYS A 150 -19.71 4.10 13.04
CA LYS A 150 -19.61 4.06 14.52
C LYS A 150 -19.85 2.66 15.06
N GLU A 151 -20.87 1.97 14.55
CA GLU A 151 -21.12 0.58 14.94
C GLU A 151 -19.98 -0.34 14.51
N LEU A 152 -19.44 -0.14 13.30
CA LEU A 152 -18.30 -0.93 12.82
C LEU A 152 -17.06 -0.72 13.68
N GLU A 153 -16.77 0.53 14.08
CA GLU A 153 -15.67 0.82 14.99
C GLU A 153 -15.80 0.09 16.32
N VAL A 154 -16.98 0.11 16.95
CA VAL A 154 -17.18 -0.60 18.22
C VAL A 154 -16.92 -2.10 18.05
N LYS A 155 -17.42 -2.71 16.97
CA LYS A 155 -17.17 -4.13 16.66
C LYS A 155 -15.68 -4.41 16.45
N LEU A 156 -15.03 -3.63 15.60
CA LEU A 156 -13.61 -3.77 15.30
C LEU A 156 -12.74 -3.56 16.54
N ARG A 157 -13.04 -2.57 17.39
CA ARG A 157 -12.30 -2.33 18.64
C ARG A 157 -12.48 -3.47 19.64
N ALA A 158 -13.66 -4.05 19.73
CA ALA A 158 -13.90 -5.18 20.61
C ALA A 158 -13.07 -6.42 20.22
N GLU A 159 -12.80 -6.60 18.91
CA GLU A 159 -12.01 -7.74 18.41
C GLU A 159 -10.50 -7.44 18.33
N LEU A 160 -10.11 -6.24 17.90
CA LEU A 160 -8.73 -5.86 17.61
C LEU A 160 -8.02 -5.10 18.72
N GLY A 161 -8.76 -4.46 19.63
CA GLY A 161 -8.19 -3.63 20.70
C GLY A 161 -7.29 -2.52 20.15
N ASP A 162 -6.03 -2.53 20.59
CA ASP A 162 -4.99 -1.56 20.24
C ASP A 162 -4.39 -1.75 18.84
N LYS A 163 -4.65 -2.90 18.19
CA LYS A 163 -4.25 -3.19 16.80
C LYS A 163 -5.06 -2.42 15.76
N LEU A 164 -6.13 -1.73 16.17
CA LEU A 164 -6.96 -0.90 15.31
C LEU A 164 -6.61 0.58 15.49
N ILE A 165 -6.23 1.24 14.40
CA ILE A 165 -6.09 2.69 14.35
C ILE A 165 -7.10 3.26 13.36
N VAL A 166 -7.88 4.24 13.81
CA VAL A 166 -8.91 4.92 13.01
C VAL A 166 -8.65 6.42 13.02
N THR A 167 -8.84 7.09 11.89
CA THR A 167 -8.46 8.50 11.76
C THR A 167 -9.55 9.49 12.12
N SER A 168 -10.84 9.10 12.13
CA SER A 168 -11.96 9.71 12.89
C SER A 168 -13.32 9.26 12.31
N PRO A 169 -14.12 8.46 13.03
CA PRO A 169 -15.47 8.08 12.61
C PRO A 169 -16.53 9.15 12.93
N SER A 170 -16.23 10.15 13.78
CA SER A 170 -17.23 11.12 14.24
C SER A 170 -17.60 12.18 13.21
N HIS A 171 -16.83 12.32 12.13
CA HIS A 171 -17.03 13.33 11.07
C HIS A 171 -16.99 12.75 9.66
N ALA A 172 -16.92 11.42 9.52
CA ALA A 172 -16.87 10.74 8.23
C ALA A 172 -18.30 10.56 7.68
N GLU A 173 -18.76 11.50 6.84
CA GLU A 173 -20.09 11.40 6.20
C GLU A 173 -20.14 10.36 5.07
N PHE A 174 -19.00 10.08 4.41
CA PHE A 174 -18.98 9.27 3.18
C PHE A 174 -17.92 8.16 3.17
N THR A 175 -16.74 8.40 3.74
CA THR A 175 -15.60 7.47 3.68
C THR A 175 -14.86 7.46 5.01
N TRP A 176 -14.47 6.27 5.45
CA TRP A 176 -13.73 6.06 6.69
C TRP A 176 -12.42 5.34 6.40
N THR A 177 -11.33 5.72 7.06
CA THR A 177 -10.04 5.05 6.91
C THR A 177 -9.55 4.48 8.22
N PHE A 178 -8.99 3.28 8.15
CA PHE A 178 -8.36 2.67 9.31
C PHE A 178 -7.17 1.81 8.90
N ALA A 179 -6.28 1.57 9.87
CA ALA A 179 -5.21 0.61 9.79
C ALA A 179 -5.50 -0.58 10.74
N VAL A 180 -5.43 -1.80 10.21
CA VAL A 180 -5.54 -3.05 10.98
C VAL A 180 -4.23 -3.80 10.90
N LEU A 181 -3.69 -4.21 12.03
CA LEU A 181 -2.44 -4.96 12.17
C LEU A 181 -2.65 -6.47 12.35
N ASP A 182 -3.65 -7.04 11.68
CA ASP A 182 -3.96 -8.47 11.79
C ASP A 182 -4.50 -9.03 10.46
N HIS A 183 -3.69 -9.86 9.78
CA HIS A 183 -4.04 -10.44 8.47
C HIS A 183 -5.24 -11.39 8.54
N SER A 184 -5.39 -12.13 9.65
CA SER A 184 -6.45 -13.15 9.82
C SER A 184 -7.85 -12.55 9.84
N LEU A 185 -7.93 -11.28 10.23
CA LEU A 185 -9.16 -10.52 10.20
C LEU A 185 -9.43 -10.01 8.80
N MET A 186 -8.42 -9.48 8.09
CA MET A 186 -8.61 -8.98 6.72
C MET A 186 -9.06 -10.09 5.76
N ASP A 187 -8.56 -11.32 5.87
CA ASP A 187 -9.06 -12.43 5.04
C ASP A 187 -10.57 -12.69 5.24
N ARG A 188 -11.12 -12.41 6.42
CA ARG A 188 -12.57 -12.50 6.69
C ARG A 188 -13.35 -11.31 6.11
N PHE A 189 -12.75 -10.13 6.11
CA PHE A 189 -13.38 -8.89 5.64
C PHE A 189 -13.39 -8.78 4.11
N PHE A 190 -12.42 -9.38 3.42
CA PHE A 190 -12.21 -9.19 1.97
C PHE A 190 -12.42 -10.45 1.12
N LYS A 191 -12.72 -11.62 1.71
CA LYS A 191 -13.23 -12.78 0.93
C LYS A 191 -14.70 -12.65 0.53
N THR A 192 -15.42 -11.71 1.15
CA THR A 192 -16.87 -11.49 0.97
C THR A 192 -17.22 -10.36 0.00
N CYS A 193 -16.24 -9.67 -0.58
CA CYS A 193 -16.43 -8.57 -1.52
C CYS A 193 -15.87 -8.90 -2.91
#